data_AF-A0A9E4B6M7-F1
#
_entry.id   AF-A0A9E4B6M7-F1
#
_cell.length_a   1.000
_cell.length_b   1.000
_cell.length_c   1.000
_cell.angle_alpha   90.00
_cell.angle_beta   90.00
_cell.angle_gamma   90.00
#
_symmetry.space_group_name_H-M   'P 1'
#
loop_
_entity.id
_entity.type
_entity.pdbx_description
1 polymer ?
#
loop_
_entity_poly.entity_id
_entity_poly.type
_entity_poly.pdbx_seq_one_letter_code
_entity_poly.pdbx_strand_id
1 'polypeptide(L)'
;MDANLLVLLVAGALDPEIIAKHKRLRTFGTEDFERVQEVVSKFERVLVTPNTLTEASNLLGQHREPERSGLLTTLRRLIGESHEVVVASADAAGHPSFLRLGLTDAGLLGLVSRDTPLVTVDLDLYRAALHADPESAVNYRHVQQRYPRSN
;
A
#
# COMPACT_ATOMS: atom_id res chain seq x y z
N MET A 1 0.86 2.97 4.49
CA MET A 1 0.29 2.46 3.22
C MET A 1 0.38 0.95 3.20
N ASP A 2 -0.59 0.24 2.61
CA ASP A 2 -0.53 -1.22 2.51
C ASP A 2 0.47 -1.74 1.45
N ALA A 3 0.77 -3.04 1.49
CA ALA A 3 1.72 -3.67 0.58
C ALA A 3 1.27 -3.68 -0.88
N ASN A 4 -0.04 -3.79 -1.16
CA ASN A 4 -0.54 -3.87 -2.53
C ASN A 4 -0.36 -2.53 -3.28
N LEU A 5 -0.61 -1.42 -2.59
CA LEU A 5 -0.39 -0.07 -3.14
C LEU A 5 1.11 0.23 -3.29
N LEU A 6 1.96 -0.26 -2.39
CA LEU A 6 3.42 -0.19 -2.56
C LEU A 6 3.86 -0.93 -3.83
N VAL A 7 3.34 -2.14 -4.07
CA VAL A 7 3.63 -2.91 -5.30
C VAL A 7 3.16 -2.17 -6.55
N LEU A 8 1.98 -1.56 -6.53
CA LEU A 8 1.47 -0.75 -7.65
C LEU A 8 2.38 0.45 -7.95
N LEU A 9 2.80 1.19 -6.92
CA LEU A 9 3.71 2.33 -7.08
C LEU A 9 5.07 1.92 -7.64
N VAL A 10 5.62 0.80 -7.15
CA VAL A 10 6.91 0.30 -7.64
C VAL A 10 6.82 -0.19 -9.09
N ALA A 11 5.78 -0.97 -9.41
CA ALA A 11 5.58 -1.47 -10.77
C ALA A 11 5.36 -0.32 -11.76
N GLY A 12 4.45 0.61 -11.46
CA GLY A 12 4.15 1.76 -12.31
C GLY A 12 5.33 2.72 -12.49
N ALA A 13 6.14 2.91 -11.45
CA ALA A 13 7.33 3.76 -11.54
C ALA A 13 8.49 3.15 -12.35
N LEU A 14 8.54 1.82 -12.47
CA LEU A 14 9.51 1.15 -13.34
C LEU A 14 9.03 1.13 -14.79
N ASP A 15 7.85 0.56 -15.01
CA ASP A 15 7.19 0.44 -16.31
C ASP A 15 5.69 0.14 -16.08
N PRO A 16 4.79 1.06 -16.45
CA PRO A 16 3.35 0.85 -16.28
C PRO A 16 2.81 -0.43 -16.92
N GLU A 17 3.46 -0.98 -17.96
CA GLU A 17 3.03 -2.26 -18.54
C GLU A 17 3.16 -3.44 -17.57
N ILE A 18 4.03 -3.33 -16.56
CA ILE A 18 4.20 -4.37 -15.54
C ILE A 18 2.93 -4.52 -14.70
N ILE A 19 2.16 -3.45 -14.52
CA ILE A 19 0.89 -3.47 -13.78
C ILE A 19 -0.06 -4.50 -14.39
N ALA A 20 -0.16 -4.55 -15.72
CA ALA A 20 -1.01 -5.51 -16.44
C ALA A 20 -0.51 -6.96 -16.33
N LYS A 21 0.79 -7.16 -16.12
CA LYS A 21 1.44 -8.49 -16.07
C LYS A 21 1.45 -9.07 -14.64
N HIS A 22 1.38 -8.22 -13.62
CA HIS A 22 1.53 -8.61 -12.21
C HIS A 22 0.25 -9.27 -11.63
N LYS A 23 0.36 -10.52 -11.14
CA LYS A 23 -0.81 -11.30 -10.66
C LYS A 23 -1.63 -10.61 -9.56
N ARG A 24 -0.97 -9.93 -8.61
CA ARG A 24 -1.65 -9.17 -7.55
C ARG A 24 -2.25 -7.84 -8.01
N LEU A 25 -1.84 -7.34 -9.17
CA LEU A 25 -2.31 -6.06 -9.70
C LEU A 25 -3.41 -6.21 -10.75
N ARG A 26 -3.97 -7.41 -10.95
CA ARG A 26 -5.02 -7.67 -11.96
C ARG A 26 -6.26 -6.78 -11.83
N THR A 27 -6.53 -6.24 -10.64
CA THR A 27 -7.64 -5.30 -10.41
C THR A 27 -7.26 -3.84 -10.66
N PHE A 28 -6.00 -3.57 -11.01
CA PHE A 28 -5.44 -2.26 -11.30
C PHE A 28 -5.04 -2.16 -12.77
N GLY A 29 -5.06 -0.94 -13.30
CA GLY A 29 -4.48 -0.57 -14.58
C GLY A 29 -3.51 0.60 -14.42
N THR A 30 -2.93 1.06 -15.51
CA THR A 30 -1.97 2.18 -15.52
C THR A 30 -2.52 3.46 -14.91
N GLU A 31 -3.78 3.81 -15.21
CA GLU A 31 -4.45 4.97 -14.60
C GLU A 31 -4.51 4.88 -13.06
N ASP A 32 -4.51 3.65 -12.53
CA ASP A 32 -4.63 3.48 -11.10
C ASP A 32 -3.33 3.87 -10.38
N PHE A 33 -2.19 3.66 -11.02
CA PHE A 33 -0.90 4.17 -10.55
C PHE A 33 -0.92 5.70 -10.46
N GLU A 34 -1.34 6.39 -11.52
CA GLU A 34 -1.40 7.87 -11.57
C GLU A 34 -2.31 8.43 -10.47
N ARG A 35 -3.49 7.82 -10.27
CA ARG A 35 -4.42 8.23 -9.21
C ARG A 35 -3.86 8.00 -7.81
N VAL A 36 -3.15 6.88 -7.58
CA VAL A 36 -2.50 6.65 -6.27
C VAL A 36 -1.39 7.68 -6.06
N GLN A 37 -0.64 8.05 -7.10
CA GLN A 37 0.33 9.14 -7.00
C GLN A 37 -0.34 10.47 -6.64
N GLU A 38 -1.51 10.78 -7.22
CA GLU A 38 -2.28 11.99 -6.89
C GLU A 38 -2.81 11.98 -5.44
N VAL A 39 -3.21 10.81 -4.92
CA VAL A 39 -3.59 10.67 -3.51
C VAL A 39 -2.38 10.89 -2.62
N VAL A 40 -1.27 10.23 -2.92
CA VAL A 40 -0.03 10.30 -2.14
C VAL A 40 0.55 11.72 -2.13
N SER A 41 0.48 12.45 -3.25
CA SER A 41 1.03 13.81 -3.36
C SER A 41 0.31 14.86 -2.50
N LYS A 42 -0.87 14.54 -1.95
CA LYS A 42 -1.61 15.39 -1.01
C LYS A 42 -1.07 15.31 0.42
N PHE A 43 -0.19 14.36 0.70
CA PHE A 43 0.41 14.16 2.01
C PHE A 43 1.87 14.64 2.02
N GLU A 44 2.33 15.17 3.16
CA GLU A 44 3.73 15.58 3.32
C GLU A 44 4.67 14.38 3.14
N ARG A 45 4.27 13.21 3.67
CA ARG A 45 5.11 12.00 3.71
C ARG A 45 4.26 10.74 3.59
N VAL A 46 4.86 9.69 3.05
CA VAL A 46 4.29 8.34 3.04
C VAL A 46 4.87 7.53 4.19
N LEU A 47 3.99 7.08 5.08
CA LEU A 47 4.36 6.14 6.14
C LEU A 47 4.29 4.70 5.66
N VAL A 48 5.35 3.95 5.94
CA VAL A 48 5.46 2.50 5.69
C VAL A 48 5.94 1.79 6.95
N THR A 49 5.68 0.49 7.04
CA THR A 49 6.24 -0.35 8.10
C THR A 49 7.19 -1.40 7.51
N PRO A 50 8.16 -1.90 8.29
CA PRO A 50 9.01 -3.00 7.84
C PRO A 50 8.22 -4.20 7.30
N ASN A 51 7.06 -4.50 7.90
CA ASN A 51 6.15 -5.56 7.46
C ASN A 51 5.60 -5.31 6.05
N THR A 52 5.04 -4.12 5.80
CA THR A 52 4.53 -3.77 4.47
C THR A 52 5.62 -3.73 3.41
N LEU A 53 6.82 -3.25 3.75
CA LEU A 53 7.99 -3.28 2.86
C LEU A 53 8.45 -4.70 2.57
N THR A 54 8.45 -5.58 3.57
CA THR A 54 8.80 -6.99 3.42
C THR A 54 7.81 -7.72 2.51
N GLU A 55 6.51 -7.52 2.72
CA GLU A 55 5.48 -8.09 1.86
C GLU A 55 5.59 -7.59 0.42
N ALA A 56 5.77 -6.28 0.22
CA ALA A 56 5.98 -5.70 -1.09
C ALA A 56 7.24 -6.28 -1.77
N SER A 57 8.37 -6.37 -1.05
CA SER A 57 9.62 -6.95 -1.53
C SER A 57 9.44 -8.41 -1.97
N ASN A 58 8.74 -9.21 -1.16
CA ASN A 58 8.46 -10.61 -1.48
C ASN A 58 7.57 -10.76 -2.71
N LEU A 59 6.57 -9.88 -2.88
CA LEU A 59 5.69 -9.91 -4.06
C LEU A 59 6.45 -9.50 -5.34
N LEU A 60 7.22 -8.42 -5.27
CA LEU A 60 8.04 -7.93 -6.39
C LEU A 60 9.15 -8.93 -6.75
N GLY A 61 9.73 -9.60 -5.76
CA GLY A 61 10.78 -10.61 -5.94
C GLY A 61 10.36 -11.87 -6.69
N GLN A 62 9.06 -12.06 -6.96
CA GLN A 62 8.54 -13.21 -7.73
C GLN A 62 8.70 -13.06 -9.25
N HIS A 63 9.10 -11.88 -9.75
CA HIS A 63 9.36 -11.67 -11.17
C HIS A 63 10.66 -12.36 -11.60
N ARG A 64 10.81 -12.55 -12.91
CA ARG A 64 12.05 -13.06 -13.50
C ARG A 64 12.97 -11.91 -13.86
N GLU A 65 14.25 -12.19 -13.97
CA GLU A 65 15.20 -11.21 -14.53
C GLU A 65 14.90 -10.95 -16.02
N PRO A 66 15.15 -9.73 -16.53
CA PRO A 66 15.76 -8.58 -15.83
C PRO A 66 14.76 -7.70 -15.03
N GLU A 67 13.46 -7.96 -15.15
CA GLU A 67 12.41 -7.14 -14.54
C GLU A 67 12.51 -7.09 -13.02
N ARG A 68 12.81 -8.25 -12.39
CA ARG A 68 13.01 -8.36 -10.94
C ARG A 68 14.05 -7.38 -10.40
N SER A 69 15.22 -7.29 -11.02
CA SER A 69 16.26 -6.34 -10.60
C SER A 69 15.81 -4.89 -10.72
N GLY A 70 15.07 -4.56 -11.77
CA GLY A 70 14.44 -3.25 -11.94
C GLY A 70 13.47 -2.94 -10.79
N LEU A 71 12.57 -3.87 -10.48
CA LEU A 71 11.54 -3.68 -9.44
C LEU A 71 12.17 -3.51 -8.06
N LEU A 72 13.16 -4.32 -7.70
CA LEU A 72 13.84 -4.20 -6.41
C LEU A 72 14.70 -2.93 -6.32
N THR A 73 15.27 -2.48 -7.43
CA THR A 73 15.97 -1.18 -7.48
C THR A 73 15.00 -0.02 -7.28
N THR A 74 13.82 -0.08 -7.90
CA THR A 74 12.75 0.92 -7.71
C THR A 74 12.20 0.90 -6.30
N LEU A 75 11.99 -0.28 -5.70
CA LEU A 75 11.60 -0.42 -4.30
C LEU A 75 12.65 0.20 -3.37
N ARG A 76 13.95 -0.04 -3.61
CA ARG A 76 15.03 0.57 -2.82
C ARG A 76 14.96 2.10 -2.83
N ARG A 77 14.65 2.71 -3.99
CA ARG A 77 14.46 4.16 -4.09
C ARG A 77 13.26 4.60 -3.26
N LEU A 78 12.11 3.94 -3.42
CA LEU A 78 10.88 4.27 -2.69
C LEU A 78 11.09 4.18 -1.17
N ILE A 79 11.81 3.16 -0.68
CA ILE A 79 12.14 3.03 0.74
C ILE A 79 12.90 4.26 1.23
N GLY A 80 13.91 4.71 0.47
CA GLY A 80 14.69 5.92 0.82
C GLY A 80 13.91 7.24 0.76
N GLU A 81 12.79 7.28 0.05
CA GLU A 81 11.89 8.44 -0.05
C GLU A 81 10.75 8.39 0.99
N SER A 82 10.50 7.21 1.58
CA SER A 82 9.44 6.98 2.56
C SER A 82 9.89 7.23 4.01
N HIS A 83 8.94 7.45 4.91
CA HIS A 83 9.20 7.46 6.35
C HIS A 83 8.79 6.12 6.95
N GLU A 84 9.79 5.33 7.35
CA GLU A 84 9.57 4.04 7.96
C GLU A 84 9.27 4.16 9.45
N VAL A 85 8.18 3.53 9.89
CA VAL A 85 7.77 3.46 11.30
C VAL A 85 7.79 2.00 11.73
N VAL A 86 8.59 1.70 12.75
CA VAL A 86 8.69 0.37 13.33
C VAL A 86 7.61 0.20 14.40
N VAL A 87 6.76 -0.81 14.22
CA VAL A 87 5.80 -1.26 15.24
C VAL A 87 6.30 -2.59 15.76
N ALA A 88 6.50 -2.71 17.08
CA ALA A 88 6.93 -3.98 17.65
C ALA A 88 5.84 -5.04 17.43
N SER A 89 6.23 -6.26 17.08
CA SER A 89 5.25 -7.33 16.83
C SER A 89 4.36 -7.63 18.04
N ALA A 90 4.87 -7.42 19.26
CA ALA A 90 4.08 -7.55 20.48
C ALA A 90 2.97 -6.50 20.57
N ASP A 91 3.26 -5.24 20.21
CA ASP A 91 2.28 -4.15 20.19
C ASP A 91 1.23 -4.38 19.10
N ALA A 92 1.68 -4.75 17.89
CA ALA A 92 0.80 -5.10 16.79
C ALA A 92 -0.11 -6.29 17.15
N ALA A 93 0.44 -7.33 17.78
CA ALA A 93 -0.35 -8.49 18.24
C ALA A 93 -1.34 -8.14 19.37
N GLY A 94 -1.07 -7.10 20.14
CA GLY A 94 -1.97 -6.58 21.16
C GLY A 94 -3.17 -5.80 20.60
N HIS A 95 -3.15 -5.41 19.32
CA HIS A 95 -4.23 -4.66 18.71
C HIS A 95 -5.50 -5.54 18.56
N PRO A 96 -6.72 -5.03 18.85
CA PRO A 96 -7.96 -5.83 18.81
C PRO A 96 -8.25 -6.52 17.48
N SER A 97 -7.74 -5.97 16.37
CA SER A 97 -7.93 -6.55 15.03
C SER A 97 -6.93 -7.66 14.67
N PHE A 98 -5.94 -7.96 15.51
CA PHE A 98 -4.90 -8.95 15.21
C PHE A 98 -5.45 -10.33 14.84
N LEU A 99 -6.40 -10.86 15.61
CA LEU A 99 -6.95 -12.19 15.35
C LEU A 99 -7.73 -12.28 14.02
N ARG A 100 -8.27 -11.16 13.54
CA ARG A 100 -9.08 -11.10 12.32
C ARG A 100 -8.26 -10.75 11.08
N LEU A 101 -7.31 -9.83 11.22
CA LEU A 101 -6.58 -9.24 10.11
C LEU A 101 -5.11 -9.64 10.05
N GLY A 102 -4.57 -10.24 11.12
CA GLY A 102 -3.18 -10.65 11.18
C GLY A 102 -2.23 -9.51 11.54
N LEU A 103 -0.93 -9.83 11.56
CA LEU A 103 0.11 -9.00 12.17
C LEU A 103 0.35 -7.68 11.42
N THR A 104 0.50 -7.74 10.10
CA THR A 104 0.81 -6.56 9.27
C THR A 104 -0.28 -5.51 9.36
N ASP A 105 -1.53 -5.95 9.19
CA ASP A 105 -2.71 -5.08 9.24
C ASP A 105 -2.95 -4.52 10.64
N ALA A 106 -2.76 -5.32 11.68
CA ALA A 106 -2.84 -4.86 13.06
C ALA A 106 -1.76 -3.81 13.38
N GLY A 107 -0.53 -4.00 12.88
CA GLY A 107 0.54 -3.01 12.99
C GLY A 107 0.22 -1.71 12.26
N LEU A 108 -0.37 -1.79 11.05
CA LEU A 108 -0.84 -0.60 10.33
C LEU A 108 -1.92 0.14 11.11
N LEU A 109 -2.93 -0.57 11.61
CA LEU A 109 -4.03 0.01 12.38
C LEU A 109 -3.55 0.70 13.67
N GLY A 110 -2.49 0.19 14.30
CA GLY A 110 -1.87 0.85 15.45
C GLY A 110 -1.25 2.22 15.14
N LEU A 111 -1.00 2.53 13.86
CA LEU A 111 -0.46 3.81 13.39
C LEU A 111 -1.53 4.75 12.84
N VAL A 112 -2.76 4.28 12.70
CA VAL A 112 -3.85 5.02 12.05
C VAL A 112 -4.36 6.12 12.96
N SER A 113 -4.44 7.33 12.41
CA SER A 113 -5.05 8.48 13.06
C SER A 113 -5.59 9.44 12.00
N ARG A 114 -6.23 10.53 12.44
CA ARG A 114 -6.64 11.63 11.57
C ARG A 114 -5.46 12.23 10.78
N ASP A 115 -4.28 12.33 11.39
CA ASP A 115 -3.08 12.91 10.77
C ASP A 115 -2.28 11.89 9.95
N THR A 116 -2.56 10.60 10.15
CA THR A 116 -1.90 9.47 9.48
C THR A 116 -2.93 8.51 8.86
N PRO A 117 -3.74 8.99 7.91
CA PRO A 117 -4.79 8.18 7.34
C PRO A 117 -4.22 6.99 6.57
N LEU A 118 -4.83 5.83 6.75
CA LEU A 118 -4.49 4.63 6.01
C LEU A 118 -4.96 4.75 4.56
N VAL A 119 -4.05 4.61 3.60
CA VAL A 119 -4.40 4.36 2.21
C VAL A 119 -4.32 2.86 1.95
N THR A 120 -5.47 2.27 1.56
CA THR A 120 -5.59 0.82 1.31
C THR A 120 -6.64 0.51 0.24
N VAL A 121 -6.55 -0.69 -0.33
CA VAL A 121 -7.54 -1.29 -1.24
C VAL A 121 -8.29 -2.46 -0.63
N ASP A 122 -7.90 -2.87 0.58
CA ASP A 122 -8.53 -3.93 1.34
C ASP A 122 -9.73 -3.38 2.11
N LEU A 123 -10.91 -3.98 1.87
CA LEU A 123 -12.16 -3.50 2.46
C LEU A 123 -12.24 -3.77 3.96
N ASP A 124 -11.69 -4.89 4.43
CA ASP A 124 -11.75 -5.29 5.83
C ASP A 124 -10.78 -4.49 6.68
N LEU A 125 -9.61 -4.17 6.13
CA LEU A 125 -8.65 -3.25 6.72
C LEU A 125 -9.18 -1.81 6.72
N TYR A 126 -9.74 -1.35 5.60
CA TYR A 126 -10.38 -0.02 5.50
C TYR A 126 -11.47 0.17 6.56
N ARG A 127 -12.39 -0.80 6.68
CA ARG A 127 -13.45 -0.77 7.69
C ARG A 127 -12.91 -0.75 9.11
N ALA A 128 -11.85 -1.52 9.37
CA ALA A 128 -11.21 -1.55 10.68
C ALA A 128 -10.64 -0.18 11.06
N ALA A 129 -10.01 0.53 10.12
CA ALA A 129 -9.52 1.88 10.34
C ALA A 129 -10.68 2.86 10.61
N LEU A 130 -11.76 2.80 9.83
CA LEU A 130 -12.93 3.67 10.05
C LEU A 130 -13.60 3.48 11.42
N HIS A 131 -13.51 2.28 12.01
CA HIS A 131 -13.98 2.05 13.37
C HIS A 131 -13.18 2.81 14.43
N ALA A 132 -11.90 3.11 14.16
CA ALA A 132 -11.08 3.94 15.04
C ALA A 132 -11.42 5.43 14.86
N ASP A 133 -11.46 5.92 13.61
CA ASP A 133 -11.90 7.27 13.28
C ASP A 133 -12.41 7.32 11.81
N PRO A 134 -13.58 7.95 11.53
CA PRO A 134 -14.16 8.02 10.18
C PRO A 134 -13.30 8.69 9.10
N GLU A 135 -12.34 9.54 9.47
CA GLU A 135 -11.41 10.22 8.55
C GLU A 135 -10.04 9.53 8.48
N SER A 136 -9.86 8.43 9.20
CA SER A 136 -8.56 7.78 9.35
C SER A 136 -8.20 6.81 8.23
N ALA A 137 -9.01 6.71 7.17
CA ALA A 137 -8.67 5.91 6.02
C ALA A 137 -9.26 6.41 4.71
N VAL A 138 -8.51 6.15 3.63
CA VAL A 138 -8.89 6.34 2.24
C VAL A 138 -8.92 4.97 1.58
N ASN A 139 -10.13 4.51 1.22
CA ASN A 139 -10.26 3.36 0.34
C ASN A 139 -10.04 3.80 -1.10
N TYR A 140 -8.95 3.36 -1.71
CA TYR A 140 -8.64 3.72 -3.08
C TYR A 140 -9.72 3.24 -4.08
N ARG A 141 -10.43 2.14 -3.82
CA ARG A 141 -11.54 1.70 -4.69
C ARG A 141 -12.69 2.70 -4.75
N HIS A 142 -12.91 3.48 -3.69
CA HIS A 142 -13.91 4.55 -3.72
C HIS A 142 -13.46 5.74 -4.57
N VAL A 143 -12.15 5.98 -4.68
CA VAL A 143 -11.57 6.97 -5.61
C VAL A 143 -11.79 6.52 -7.05
N GLN A 144 -11.60 5.22 -7.35
CA GLN A 144 -11.85 4.65 -8.69
C GLN A 144 -13.32 4.81 -9.14
N GLN A 145 -14.29 4.63 -8.23
CA GLN A 145 -15.72 4.76 -8.57
C GLN A 145 -16.14 6.21 -8.87
N ARG A 146 -15.43 7.19 -8.32
CA ARG A 146 -15.73 8.62 -8.51
C ARG A 146 -15.24 9.16 -9.85
N TYR A 147 -14.28 8.47 -10.49
CA TYR A 147 -13.71 8.81 -11.79
C TYR A 147 -13.55 7.55 -12.65
N PRO A 148 -14.64 7.04 -13.27
CA PRO A 148 -14.58 5.85 -14.10
C PRO A 148 -13.65 6.04 -15.29
N ARG A 149 -13.00 4.95 -15.74
CA ARG A 149 -12.08 4.96 -16.88
C ARG A 149 -12.81 5.54 -18.10
N SER A 150 -12.19 6.51 -18.76
CA SER A 150 -12.67 6.96 -20.08
C SER A 150 -12.48 5.80 -21.04
N ASN A 151 -13.59 5.33 -21.62
CA ASN A 151 -13.62 4.19 -22.53
C ASN A 151 -12.90 4.51 -23.86
#